data_AF-A0A249SUA6-F1
#
_entry.id   AF-A0A249SUA6-F1
#
_cell.length_a   1.000
_cell.length_b   1.000
_cell.length_c   1.000
_cell.angle_alpha   90.00
_cell.angle_beta   90.00
_cell.angle_gamma   90.00
#
_symmetry.space_group_name_H-M   'P 1'
#
loop_
_entity.id
_entity.type
_entity.pdbx_description
1 polymer ?
#
loop_
_entity_poly.entity_id
_entity_poly.type
_entity_poly.pdbx_seq_one_letter_code
_entity_poly.pdbx_strand_id
1 'polypeptide(L)' 'MAVLKQSFVTADGIVDLSDIKAFLTYNGFTNTRNNDYYSKELGLILEDLHDENVIYRSNKLFFIDTVIYIDL' A
#
# COMPACT_ATOMS: atom_id res chain seq x y z
N MET A 1 -23.01 4.56 -22.99
CA MET A 1 -22.63 4.49 -21.55
C MET A 1 -21.46 3.54 -21.42
N ALA A 2 -20.39 3.96 -20.74
CA ALA A 2 -19.25 3.10 -20.44
C ALA A 2 -19.38 2.59 -19.00
N VAL A 3 -19.20 1.28 -18.80
CA VAL A 3 -19.14 0.65 -17.47
C VAL A 3 -17.70 0.25 -17.21
N LEU A 4 -17.15 0.76 -16.12
CA LEU A 4 -15.85 0.32 -15.61
C LEU A 4 -16.05 -1.02 -14.90
N LYS A 5 -15.26 -2.03 -15.29
CA LYS A 5 -15.21 -3.33 -14.63
C LYS A 5 -13.88 -3.47 -13.92
N GLN A 6 -13.91 -3.80 -12.64
CA GLN A 6 -12.72 -4.15 -11.88
C GLN A 6 -12.67 -5.66 -11.72
N SER A 7 -11.49 -6.24 -11.94
CA SER A 7 -11.30 -7.68 -11.70
C SER A 7 -11.39 -7.95 -10.21
N PHE A 8 -12.11 -9.01 -9.84
CA PHE A 8 -12.15 -9.46 -8.45
C PHE A 8 -10.81 -10.12 -8.09
N VAL A 9 -10.16 -9.61 -7.05
CA VAL A 9 -8.86 -10.07 -6.59
C VAL A 9 -9.03 -10.77 -5.24
N THR A 10 -8.60 -12.02 -5.14
CA THR A 10 -8.57 -12.80 -3.89
C THR A 10 -7.14 -13.01 -3.43
N ALA A 11 -6.92 -13.08 -2.12
CA ALA A 11 -5.61 -13.45 -1.58
C ALA A 11 -5.24 -14.89 -1.95
N ASP A 12 -3.97 -15.13 -2.26
CA ASP A 12 -3.38 -16.48 -2.41
C ASP A 12 -2.22 -16.73 -1.42
N GLY A 13 -2.00 -15.79 -0.50
CA GLY A 13 -1.00 -15.87 0.55
C GLY A 13 -1.28 -14.90 1.69
N ILE A 14 -0.38 -14.89 2.67
CA ILE A 14 -0.42 -14.00 3.83
C ILE A 14 0.48 -12.80 3.54
N VAL A 15 0.07 -11.63 3.99
CA VAL A 15 0.89 -10.42 3.91
C VAL A 15 1.95 -10.43 5.00
N ASP A 16 3.20 -10.18 4.64
CA ASP A 16 4.28 -9.90 5.57
C ASP A 16 4.52 -8.38 5.62
N LEU A 17 4.42 -7.77 6.80
CA LEU A 17 4.68 -6.35 7.00
C LEU A 17 6.13 -5.96 6.62
N SER A 18 7.06 -6.91 6.69
CA SER A 18 8.44 -6.69 6.25
C SER A 18 8.55 -6.53 4.74
N ASP A 19 7.74 -7.25 3.96
CA ASP A 19 7.67 -7.10 2.49
C ASP A 19 7.08 -5.75 2.10
N ILE A 20 6.02 -5.29 2.82
CA ILE A 20 5.46 -3.94 2.63
C ILE A 20 6.53 -2.88 2.90
N LYS A 21 7.24 -3.01 4.03
CA LYS A 21 8.30 -2.07 4.40
C LYS A 21 9.43 -2.03 3.38
N ALA A 22 9.89 -3.19 2.92
CA ALA A 22 10.92 -3.29 1.89
C ALA A 22 10.46 -2.64 0.57
N PHE A 23 9.23 -2.93 0.14
CA PHE A 23 8.65 -2.37 -1.07
C PHE A 23 8.54 -0.83 -0.99
N LEU A 24 7.98 -0.29 0.09
CA LEU A 24 7.79 1.15 0.25
C LEU A 24 9.14 1.88 0.40
N THR A 25 10.08 1.30 1.16
CA THR A 25 11.44 1.84 1.28
C THR A 25 12.16 1.90 -0.06
N TYR A 26 12.04 0.84 -0.88
CA TYR A 26 12.58 0.81 -2.24
C TYR A 26 12.00 1.92 -3.13
N ASN A 27 10.73 2.29 -2.92
CA ASN A 27 10.04 3.36 -3.65
C ASN A 27 10.19 4.76 -3.01
N GLY A 28 11.15 4.95 -2.09
CA GLY A 28 11.46 6.27 -1.53
C GLY A 28 10.54 6.73 -0.40
N PHE A 29 9.71 5.83 0.14
CA PHE A 29 8.94 6.10 1.34
C PHE A 29 9.74 5.74 2.59
N THR A 30 9.63 6.55 3.63
CA THR A 30 10.18 6.27 4.96
C THR A 30 9.04 5.92 5.90
N ASN A 31 9.15 4.77 6.56
CA ASN A 31 8.20 4.39 7.60
C ASN A 31 8.31 5.38 8.78
N THR A 32 7.19 5.94 9.22
CA THR A 32 7.14 6.90 10.32
C THR A 32 6.71 6.20 11.62
N ARG A 33 5.42 6.15 11.93
CA ARG A 33 4.84 5.46 13.11
C ARG A 33 3.66 4.60 12.67
N ASN A 34 3.32 3.56 13.43
CA ASN A 34 2.09 2.77 13.22
C ASN A 34 1.85 2.30 11.77
N ASN A 35 2.93 1.86 11.09
CA ASN A 35 2.89 1.51 9.67
C ASN A 35 2.50 2.64 8.71
N ASP A 36 2.52 3.90 9.12
CA ASP A 36 2.41 5.05 8.23
C ASP A 36 3.74 5.26 7.48
N TYR A 37 3.65 5.86 6.30
CA TYR A 37 4.79 6.09 5.41
C TYR A 37 4.75 7.49 4.81
N TYR A 38 5.91 8.11 4.71
CA TYR A 38 6.06 9.43 4.12
C TYR A 38 7.10 9.42 3.00
N SER A 39 6.75 9.97 1.85
CA SER A 39 7.70 10.28 0.77
C SER A 39 7.87 11.79 0.67
N LYS A 40 9.05 12.27 1.08
CA LYS A 40 9.42 13.69 0.95
C LYS A 40 9.56 14.13 -0.51
N GLU A 41 10.03 13.24 -1.38
CA GLU A 41 10.21 13.52 -2.80
C GLU A 41 8.86 13.69 -3.51
N LEU A 42 7.89 12.84 -3.18
CA LEU A 42 6.55 12.89 -3.79
C LEU A 42 5.59 13.83 -3.07
N GLY A 43 5.93 14.28 -1.86
CA GLY A 43 5.00 15.04 -1.00
C GLY A 43 3.77 14.20 -0.63
N LEU A 44 3.94 12.91 -0.34
CA LEU A 44 2.84 11.98 -0.06
C LEU A 44 2.97 11.33 1.32
N ILE A 45 1.85 11.20 2.00
CA ILE A 45 1.71 10.41 3.22
C ILE A 45 0.74 9.27 2.94
N LEU A 46 1.15 8.05 3.29
CA LEU A 46 0.31 6.85 3.30
C LEU A 46 0.03 6.49 4.75
N GLU A 47 -1.24 6.39 5.13
CA GLU A 47 -1.67 5.97 6.47
C GLU A 47 -2.56 4.72 6.39
N ASP A 48 -2.75 4.06 7.54
CA ASP A 48 -3.59 2.87 7.69
C ASP A 48 -3.08 1.64 6.88
N LEU A 49 -1.77 1.49 6.78
CA LEU A 49 -1.11 0.37 6.11
C LEU A 49 -0.93 -0.82 7.07
N HIS A 50 -2.02 -1.53 7.32
CA HIS A 50 -2.02 -2.79 8.07
C HIS A 50 -2.09 -3.99 7.13
N ASP A 51 -1.82 -5.19 7.64
CA ASP A 51 -1.84 -6.42 6.83
C ASP A 51 -3.25 -6.74 6.31
N GLU A 52 -4.31 -6.38 7.03
CA GLU A 52 -5.69 -6.50 6.55
C GLU A 52 -6.03 -5.58 5.36
N ASN A 53 -5.32 -4.46 5.23
CA ASN A 53 -5.54 -3.46 4.17
C ASN A 53 -4.71 -3.74 2.92
N VAL A 54 -4.05 -4.91 2.87
CA VAL A 54 -3.24 -5.36 1.75
C VAL A 54 -3.64 -6.77 1.34
N ILE A 55 -3.80 -6.99 0.05
CA ILE A 55 -4.00 -8.34 -0.51
C ILE A 55 -2.68 -8.80 -1.12
N TYR A 56 -2.17 -9.92 -0.62
CA TYR A 56 -1.08 -10.63 -1.29
C TYR A 56 -1.66 -11.57 -2.34
N ARG A 57 -1.29 -11.34 -3.61
CA ARG A 57 -1.64 -12.26 -4.70
C ARG A 57 -0.52 -12.38 -5.71
N SER A 58 -0.08 -13.60 -5.99
CA SER A 58 0.85 -13.92 -7.08
C SER A 58 2.12 -13.04 -7.04
N ASN A 59 2.72 -12.94 -5.84
CA ASN A 59 3.93 -12.16 -5.56
C ASN A 59 3.76 -10.64 -5.83
N LYS A 60 2.53 -10.13 -5.64
CA LYS A 60 2.21 -8.71 -5.70
C LYS A 60 1.40 -8.31 -4.48
N LEU A 61 1.62 -7.09 -4.03
CA LEU A 61 0.86 -6.42 -2.97
C LEU A 61 -0.19 -5.51 -3.63
N PHE A 62 -1.43 -5.67 -3.23
CA PHE A 62 -2.54 -4.80 -3.64
C PHE A 62 -3.02 -4.04 -2.42
N PHE A 63 -2.74 -2.75 -2.38
CA PHE A 63 -3.20 -1.82 -1.34
C PHE A 63 -4.65 -1.44 -1.63
N ILE A 64 -5.57 -1.69 -0.70
CA ILE A 64 -7.02 -1.52 -0.94
C ILE A 64 -7.63 -0.36 -0.17
N ASP A 65 -7.37 -0.26 1.13
CA ASP A 65 -7.99 0.73 2.02
C ASP A 65 -6.92 1.59 2.71
N THR A 66 -5.94 2.03 1.92
CA THR A 66 -4.86 2.93 2.40
C THR A 66 -5.28 4.38 2.21
N VAL A 67 -5.09 5.20 3.24
CA VAL A 67 -5.35 6.63 3.17
C VAL A 67 -4.15 7.33 2.54
N ILE A 68 -4.40 8.17 1.53
CA ILE A 68 -3.35 8.93 0.83
C ILE A 68 -3.59 10.42 1.05
N TYR A 69 -2.64 11.08 1.72
CA TYR A 69 -2.60 12.54 1.85
C TYR A 69 -1.52 13.14 0.96
N ILE A 70 -1.77 14.37 0.52
CA ILE A 70 -0.78 15.21 -0.17
C ILE A 70 -0.26 16.21 0.87
N ASP A 71 1.05 16.20 1.09
CA ASP A 71 1.78 17.16 1.91
C ASP A 71 2.26 18.29 0.99
N LEU A 72 1.49 19.39 0.96
CA LEU A 72 1.71 20.58 0.12
C LEU A 72 2.63 21.61 0.79
#